data_AF-Q4U8W0-F1
#
_entry.id   AF-Q4U8W0-F1
#
_cell.length_a   1.000
_cell.length_b   1.000
_cell.length_c   1.000
_cell.angle_alpha   90.00
_cell.angle_beta   90.00
_cell.angle_gamma   90.00
#
_symmetry.space_group_name_H-M   'P 1'
#
loop_
_entity.id
_entity.type
_entity.pdbx_description
1 polymer ?
#
loop_
_entity_poly.entity_id
_entity_poly.type
_entity_poly.pdbx_seq_one_letter_code
_entity_poly.pdbx_strand_id
1 'polypeptide(L)'
;MFNRVRVPEMGRICNFISYRNLSTSKILNIKTPYCSRWIKRVERMNRNRKIEKPTKYLDSIPETEVFTEEDVKKLSITPTKPIWNTRRSGVLAYKIGCMSLWDDWGVRHAVTVCQVDRCVVLEKRTIEKHGYEALQLGLGYKNIKQQSKPNIGRFIKLGTGSKNHIAEFKCSSDCLLPEGHYFSVRHFTPGQWVFVSGWSKAKGFKGAMRRWSFGGQNQSHGTECKAHSAPGSISQGKSVHIVWRNTKMGGHVGPDPRVTNCRVFRIETHRNLIFLKGAIPGEIGSVVKIRDALGISARKNKGLHIHYPTFLPIPNHPYPVTIQEPVNERDPFLFPEDPMYDFKSNK
;
A
#
# COMPACT_ATOMS: atom_id res chain seq x y z
N MET A 1 -25.08 8.07 59.53
CA MET A 1 -24.55 9.27 58.85
C MET A 1 -24.55 9.02 57.35
N PHE A 2 -25.63 9.36 56.66
CA PHE A 2 -25.73 9.24 55.20
C PHE A 2 -26.03 10.61 54.60
N ASN A 3 -25.13 11.03 53.71
CA ASN A 3 -25.11 12.33 53.07
C ASN A 3 -26.14 12.43 51.93
N ARG A 4 -26.66 13.65 51.80
CA ARG A 4 -27.63 14.17 50.82
C ARG A 4 -27.41 13.69 49.39
N VAL A 5 -28.48 13.16 48.78
CA VAL A 5 -28.64 13.05 47.32
C VAL A 5 -29.36 14.32 46.84
N ARG A 6 -28.73 15.08 45.94
CA ARG A 6 -29.32 16.25 45.27
C ARG A 6 -30.10 15.79 44.03
N VAL A 7 -31.38 16.16 43.96
CA VAL A 7 -32.23 16.07 42.77
C VAL A 7 -32.19 17.44 42.06
N PRO A 8 -31.93 17.54 40.74
CA PRO A 8 -32.11 18.78 40.01
C PRO A 8 -33.54 18.88 39.43
N GLU A 9 -34.17 20.02 39.71
CA GLU A 9 -35.52 20.42 39.33
C GLU A 9 -35.68 20.62 37.81
N MET A 10 -36.79 20.12 37.26
CA MET A 10 -37.28 20.47 35.93
C MET A 10 -37.91 21.86 35.94
N GLY A 11 -37.19 22.87 35.45
CA GLY A 11 -37.72 24.21 35.17
C GLY A 11 -38.19 24.34 33.72
N ARG A 12 -39.52 24.25 33.50
CA ARG A 12 -40.20 24.73 32.28
C ARG A 12 -40.34 26.25 32.36
N ILE A 13 -39.88 26.97 31.35
CA ILE A 13 -40.32 28.36 31.08
C ILE A 13 -40.61 28.47 29.58
N CYS A 14 -41.88 28.31 29.22
CA CYS A 14 -42.42 28.71 27.93
C CYS A 14 -42.91 30.15 28.06
N ASN A 15 -42.19 31.11 27.46
CA ASN A 15 -42.68 32.48 27.33
C ASN A 15 -43.67 32.55 26.15
N PHE A 16 -44.94 32.71 26.48
CA PHE A 16 -45.99 33.15 25.57
C PHE A 16 -45.75 34.63 25.24
N ILE A 17 -45.45 34.95 23.98
CA ILE A 17 -45.47 36.32 23.48
C ILE A 17 -46.79 36.49 22.71
N SER A 18 -47.64 37.37 23.22
CA SER A 18 -48.89 37.80 22.59
C SER A 18 -48.59 38.65 21.36
N TYR A 19 -49.06 38.23 20.19
CA TYR A 19 -49.05 39.06 18.98
C TYR A 19 -50.29 39.94 18.96
N ARG A 20 -50.14 41.24 19.23
CA ARG A 20 -51.09 42.26 18.82
C ARG A 20 -50.36 43.40 18.12
N ASN A 21 -50.89 43.74 16.95
CA ASN A 21 -50.63 44.93 16.14
C ASN A 21 -49.35 44.94 15.31
N LEU A 22 -49.41 44.33 14.12
CA LEU A 22 -48.71 44.80 12.92
C LEU A 22 -49.60 44.65 11.68
N SER A 23 -49.54 45.65 10.82
CA SER A 23 -50.44 45.98 9.72
C SER A 23 -50.50 44.95 8.58
N THR A 24 -51.68 44.84 7.98
CA THR A 24 -52.13 43.82 7.01
C THR A 24 -51.73 44.08 5.55
N SER A 25 -50.50 44.53 5.27
CA SER A 25 -50.13 44.86 3.87
C SER A 25 -48.72 44.44 3.41
N LYS A 26 -48.16 43.34 3.93
CA LYS A 26 -47.01 42.63 3.32
C LYS A 26 -47.06 41.11 3.57
N ILE A 27 -48.11 40.45 3.11
CA ILE A 27 -48.16 38.98 3.03
C ILE A 27 -48.26 38.59 1.56
N LEU A 28 -47.14 38.72 0.85
CA LEU A 28 -46.93 38.03 -0.42
C LEU A 28 -46.01 36.84 -0.14
N ASN A 29 -46.63 35.66 -0.11
CA ASN A 29 -46.06 34.34 -0.42
C ASN A 29 -44.59 34.10 -0.05
N ILE A 30 -44.35 33.78 1.22
CA ILE A 30 -43.19 32.94 1.59
C ILE A 30 -43.72 31.73 2.37
N LYS A 31 -44.46 30.87 1.67
CA LYS A 31 -44.50 29.45 2.02
C LYS A 31 -43.35 28.80 1.27
N THR A 32 -42.14 28.82 1.84
CA THR A 32 -41.15 27.83 1.41
C THR A 32 -41.71 26.46 1.81
N PRO A 33 -41.97 25.53 0.88
CA PRO A 33 -42.37 24.19 1.25
C PRO A 33 -41.31 23.64 2.21
N TYR A 34 -41.77 22.92 3.23
CA TYR A 34 -40.94 22.27 4.22
C TYR A 34 -39.94 21.36 3.49
N CYS A 35 -38.75 21.89 3.15
CA CYS A 35 -37.71 21.08 2.52
C CYS A 35 -37.38 19.95 3.50
N SER A 36 -37.64 18.72 3.07
CA SER A 36 -37.42 17.53 3.87
C SER A 36 -36.01 17.56 4.46
N ARG A 37 -35.82 17.00 5.66
CA ARG A 37 -34.50 16.93 6.32
C ARG A 37 -33.44 16.33 5.39
N TRP A 38 -33.84 15.51 4.43
CA TRP A 38 -32.97 14.94 3.40
C TRP A 38 -32.59 15.95 2.29
N ILE A 39 -33.51 16.79 1.79
CA ILE A 39 -33.15 17.86 0.83
C ILE A 39 -32.18 18.85 1.48
N LYS A 40 -32.37 19.24 2.76
CA LYS A 40 -31.38 20.05 3.50
C LYS A 40 -30.05 19.33 3.71
N ARG A 41 -30.03 17.99 3.74
CA ARG A 41 -28.82 17.16 3.86
C ARG A 41 -28.09 17.00 2.53
N VAL A 42 -28.83 16.87 1.42
CA VAL A 42 -28.31 16.90 0.05
C VAL A 42 -27.78 18.30 -0.29
N GLU A 43 -28.52 19.36 0.05
CA GLU A 43 -28.04 20.74 -0.05
C GLU A 43 -26.82 20.99 0.85
N ARG A 44 -26.72 20.38 2.05
CA ARG A 44 -25.48 20.45 2.87
C ARG A 44 -24.31 19.66 2.27
N MET A 45 -24.56 18.60 1.51
CA MET A 45 -23.50 17.91 0.76
C MET A 45 -23.06 18.71 -0.47
N ASN A 46 -24.01 19.38 -1.14
CA ASN A 46 -23.77 20.12 -2.38
C ASN A 46 -23.31 21.58 -2.14
N ARG A 47 -23.67 22.19 -1.01
CA ARG A 47 -23.18 23.52 -0.60
C ARG A 47 -21.76 23.38 -0.11
N ASN A 48 -20.84 23.56 -1.04
CA ASN A 48 -19.49 24.05 -0.80
C ASN A 48 -18.80 23.41 0.40
N ARG A 49 -18.34 22.16 0.22
CA ARG A 49 -16.99 21.87 0.69
C ARG A 49 -16.06 22.84 -0.04
N LYS A 50 -15.87 24.05 0.51
CA LYS A 50 -14.59 24.73 0.39
C LYS A 50 -13.59 23.84 1.12
N ILE A 51 -13.21 22.72 0.50
CA ILE A 51 -11.85 22.25 0.64
C ILE A 51 -11.08 23.44 0.10
N GLU A 52 -10.45 24.21 1.00
CA GLU A 52 -9.39 25.08 0.56
C GLU A 52 -8.45 24.17 -0.22
N LYS A 53 -8.49 24.26 -1.56
CA LYS A 53 -7.48 23.60 -2.38
C LYS A 53 -6.17 24.06 -1.79
N PRO A 54 -5.25 23.17 -1.35
CA PRO A 54 -4.01 23.58 -0.74
C PRO A 54 -3.34 24.59 -1.66
N THR A 55 -3.32 25.86 -1.24
CA THR A 55 -3.48 27.00 -2.15
C THR A 55 -2.18 27.41 -2.85
N LYS A 56 -1.10 26.63 -2.77
CA LYS A 56 0.20 27.00 -3.36
C LYS A 56 1.05 25.88 -3.99
N TYR A 57 0.71 24.59 -3.89
CA TYR A 57 1.49 23.51 -4.52
C TYR A 57 0.63 22.27 -4.85
N LEU A 58 -0.09 22.32 -5.96
CA LEU A 58 -0.11 21.17 -6.86
C LEU A 58 0.35 21.72 -8.20
N ASP A 59 1.59 21.43 -8.60
CA ASP A 59 1.91 21.47 -10.02
C ASP A 59 0.80 20.70 -10.74
N SER A 60 0.17 21.32 -11.73
CA SER A 60 -0.80 20.62 -12.58
C SER A 60 -0.05 19.46 -13.21
N ILE A 61 -0.33 18.24 -12.73
CA ILE A 61 0.33 17.03 -13.22
C ILE A 61 0.04 16.97 -14.72
N PRO A 62 1.07 16.94 -15.59
CA PRO A 62 0.83 16.83 -17.02
C PRO A 62 0.10 15.52 -17.32
N GLU A 63 -0.83 15.55 -18.27
CA GLU A 63 -1.58 14.35 -18.65
C GLU A 63 -0.67 13.34 -19.36
N THR A 64 0.24 13.86 -20.19
CA THR A 64 1.17 13.09 -21.02
C THR A 64 2.61 13.50 -20.80
N GLU A 65 3.51 12.53 -20.90
CA GLU A 65 4.96 12.64 -20.82
C GLU A 65 5.54 12.17 -22.15
N VAL A 66 6.45 12.96 -22.73
CA VAL A 66 7.16 12.64 -23.98
C VAL A 66 8.64 12.50 -23.67
N PHE A 67 9.27 11.46 -24.21
CA PHE A 67 10.71 11.23 -24.05
C PHE A 67 11.47 11.68 -25.29
N THR A 68 12.55 12.42 -25.10
CA THR A 68 13.43 12.84 -26.19
C THR A 68 14.34 11.69 -26.62
N GLU A 69 14.90 11.79 -27.84
CA GLU A 69 15.88 10.80 -28.33
C GLU A 69 17.13 10.74 -27.44
N GLU A 70 17.54 11.86 -26.85
CA GLU A 70 18.66 11.95 -25.92
C GLU A 70 18.40 11.15 -24.63
N ASP A 71 17.18 11.25 -24.09
CA ASP A 71 16.77 10.49 -22.90
C ASP A 71 16.79 8.98 -23.16
N VAL A 72 16.30 8.56 -24.33
CA VAL A 72 16.33 7.14 -24.75
C VAL A 72 17.77 6.66 -24.90
N LYS A 73 18.63 7.45 -25.54
CA LYS A 73 20.04 7.11 -25.75
C LYS A 73 20.80 6.99 -24.42
N LYS A 74 20.47 7.82 -23.43
CA LYS A 74 21.04 7.78 -22.07
C LYS A 74 20.71 6.48 -21.33
N LEU A 75 19.60 5.82 -21.65
CA LEU A 75 19.25 4.55 -21.03
C LEU A 75 20.24 3.44 -21.43
N SER A 76 20.79 3.46 -22.65
CA SER A 76 21.81 2.50 -23.12
C SER A 76 21.44 1.02 -22.91
N ILE A 77 20.15 0.70 -22.94
CA ILE A 77 19.60 -0.64 -22.68
C ILE A 77 18.95 -1.19 -23.94
N THR A 78 19.20 -2.45 -24.25
CA THR A 78 18.55 -3.19 -25.33
C THR A 78 17.34 -3.97 -24.81
N PRO A 79 16.18 -3.95 -25.49
CA PRO A 79 15.04 -4.77 -25.12
C PRO A 79 15.36 -6.25 -25.30
N THR A 80 14.99 -7.08 -24.33
CA THR A 80 15.19 -8.53 -24.37
C THR A 80 13.86 -9.27 -24.30
N LYS A 81 13.71 -10.32 -25.10
CA LYS A 81 12.53 -11.19 -25.01
C LYS A 81 12.74 -12.16 -23.84
N PRO A 82 11.77 -12.31 -22.92
CA PRO A 82 11.92 -13.22 -21.79
C PRO A 82 11.93 -14.67 -22.26
N ILE A 83 12.86 -15.45 -21.72
CA ILE A 83 12.93 -16.90 -21.85
C ILE A 83 12.22 -17.51 -20.62
N TRP A 84 11.95 -18.82 -20.65
CA TRP A 84 11.48 -19.54 -19.47
C TRP A 84 12.42 -19.28 -18.28
N ASN A 85 11.84 -18.94 -17.11
CA ASN A 85 12.55 -18.55 -15.88
C ASN A 85 13.35 -17.23 -15.91
N THR A 86 13.26 -16.40 -16.96
CA THR A 86 13.89 -15.07 -16.94
C THR A 86 13.33 -14.23 -15.78
N ARG A 87 14.24 -13.73 -14.95
CA ARG A 87 13.94 -12.85 -13.81
C ARG A 87 14.51 -11.47 -14.07
N ARG A 88 13.64 -10.47 -14.21
CA ARG A 88 14.04 -9.07 -14.17
C ARG A 88 14.14 -8.56 -12.74
N SER A 89 14.75 -7.39 -12.59
CA SER A 89 14.92 -6.73 -11.29
C SER A 89 13.60 -6.28 -10.67
N GLY A 90 13.61 -6.14 -9.35
CA GLY A 90 12.57 -5.41 -8.63
C GLY A 90 12.97 -3.96 -8.39
N VAL A 91 12.15 -3.24 -7.64
CA VAL A 91 12.36 -1.84 -7.29
C VAL A 91 12.22 -1.66 -5.77
N LEU A 92 12.99 -0.74 -5.21
CA LEU A 92 12.82 -0.30 -3.82
C LEU A 92 11.86 0.89 -3.77
N ALA A 93 11.00 0.93 -2.77
CA ALA A 93 10.07 2.03 -2.58
C ALA A 93 9.87 2.35 -1.09
N TYR A 94 9.51 3.59 -0.80
CA TYR A 94 9.01 4.01 0.51
C TYR A 94 7.50 3.84 0.56
N LYS A 95 6.98 3.21 1.62
CA LYS A 95 5.54 3.17 1.87
C LYS A 95 5.05 4.53 2.37
N ILE A 96 4.26 5.26 1.60
CA ILE A 96 3.74 6.58 2.01
C ILE A 96 2.50 6.43 2.89
N GLY A 97 1.57 5.56 2.50
CA GLY A 97 0.29 5.50 3.20
C GLY A 97 -0.72 4.61 2.49
N CYS A 98 -1.94 4.60 3.01
CA CYS A 98 -3.05 3.85 2.44
C CYS A 98 -4.19 4.81 2.10
N MET A 99 -4.90 4.53 1.02
CA MET A 99 -6.10 5.24 0.61
C MET A 99 -7.10 4.28 0.00
N SER A 100 -8.30 4.76 -0.31
CA SER A 100 -9.29 4.01 -1.07
C SER A 100 -9.51 4.70 -2.40
N LEU A 101 -9.40 3.93 -3.48
CA LEU A 101 -9.74 4.37 -4.83
C LEU A 101 -10.99 3.62 -5.28
N TRP A 102 -11.71 4.22 -6.21
CA TRP A 102 -12.93 3.66 -6.78
C TRP A 102 -12.66 3.30 -8.23
N ASP A 103 -13.14 2.12 -8.64
CA ASP A 103 -13.15 1.71 -10.04
C ASP A 103 -14.36 2.32 -10.75
N ASP A 104 -14.38 2.26 -12.07
CA ASP A 104 -15.46 2.82 -12.90
C ASP A 104 -16.82 2.15 -12.61
N TRP A 105 -16.81 0.88 -12.20
CA TRP A 105 -18.00 0.17 -11.70
C TRP A 105 -18.51 0.67 -10.34
N GLY A 106 -17.78 1.56 -9.66
CA GLY A 106 -18.10 1.99 -8.31
C GLY A 106 -17.67 1.02 -7.21
N VAL A 107 -16.76 0.08 -7.50
CA VAL A 107 -16.16 -0.78 -6.46
C VAL A 107 -15.08 -0.02 -5.71
N ARG A 108 -15.12 -0.10 -4.38
CA ARG A 108 -14.08 0.46 -3.51
C ARG A 108 -12.89 -0.50 -3.39
N HIS A 109 -11.71 -0.04 -3.81
CA HIS A 109 -10.45 -0.74 -3.61
C HIS A 109 -9.59 -0.07 -2.54
N ALA A 110 -9.18 -0.84 -1.53
CA ALA A 110 -8.16 -0.40 -0.58
C ALA A 110 -6.78 -0.53 -1.23
N VAL A 111 -6.03 0.57 -1.24
CA VAL A 111 -4.77 0.68 -1.97
C VAL A 111 -3.70 1.27 -1.06
N THR A 112 -2.50 0.69 -1.10
CA THR A 112 -1.31 1.26 -0.47
C THR A 112 -0.49 2.01 -1.51
N VAL A 113 -0.08 3.24 -1.20
CA VAL A 113 0.77 4.09 -2.04
C VAL A 113 2.22 3.91 -1.62
N CYS A 114 3.07 3.59 -2.58
CA CYS A 114 4.50 3.51 -2.41
C CYS A 114 5.20 4.46 -3.39
N GLN A 115 6.27 5.12 -2.97
CA GLN A 115 7.07 6.02 -3.78
C GLN A 115 8.43 5.44 -4.09
N VAL A 116 8.80 5.46 -5.36
CA VAL A 116 10.15 5.12 -5.82
C VAL A 116 10.97 6.41 -5.83
N ASP A 117 11.62 6.73 -4.71
CA ASP A 117 12.49 7.91 -4.60
C ASP A 117 13.92 7.61 -5.09
N ARG A 118 14.28 8.16 -6.26
CA ARG A 118 15.64 8.12 -6.84
C ARG A 118 16.29 6.74 -6.75
N CYS A 119 15.53 5.70 -7.10
CA CYS A 119 16.02 4.32 -7.08
C CYS A 119 17.01 4.11 -8.22
N VAL A 120 18.26 3.74 -7.91
CA VAL A 120 19.35 3.61 -8.88
C VAL A 120 20.05 2.27 -8.76
N VAL A 121 20.56 1.73 -9.86
CA VAL A 121 21.48 0.59 -9.87
C VAL A 121 22.86 1.03 -9.38
N LEU A 122 23.36 0.39 -8.33
CA LEU A 122 24.66 0.69 -7.75
C LEU A 122 25.77 -0.25 -8.21
N GLU A 123 25.48 -1.53 -8.38
CA GLU A 123 26.47 -2.52 -8.83
C GLU A 123 25.75 -3.73 -9.39
N LYS A 124 26.34 -4.33 -10.42
CA LYS A 124 25.93 -5.64 -10.93
C LYS A 124 26.75 -6.74 -10.26
N ARG A 125 26.06 -7.72 -9.69
CA ARG A 125 26.68 -8.97 -9.21
C ARG A 125 26.68 -9.97 -10.35
N THR A 126 27.85 -10.43 -10.76
CA THR A 126 28.06 -11.47 -11.78
C THR A 126 28.53 -12.79 -11.16
N ILE A 127 28.25 -13.91 -11.84
CA ILE A 127 28.62 -15.26 -11.38
C ILE A 127 30.13 -15.38 -11.18
N GLU A 128 30.93 -14.90 -12.13
CA GLU A 128 32.40 -15.03 -12.11
C GLU A 128 33.04 -14.38 -10.87
N LYS A 129 32.52 -13.23 -10.42
CA LYS A 129 33.12 -12.46 -9.31
C LYS A 129 32.48 -12.76 -7.97
N HIS A 130 31.20 -13.11 -7.94
CA HIS A 130 30.43 -13.22 -6.69
C HIS A 130 29.76 -14.57 -6.46
N GLY A 131 29.74 -15.45 -7.47
CA GLY A 131 29.07 -16.75 -7.42
C GLY A 131 27.55 -16.69 -7.60
N TYR A 132 26.98 -15.52 -7.90
CA TYR A 132 25.54 -15.36 -8.20
C TYR A 132 25.25 -14.08 -8.99
N GLU A 133 24.05 -14.03 -9.58
CA GLU A 133 23.56 -12.88 -10.36
C GLU A 133 22.54 -12.06 -9.59
N ALA A 134 22.80 -10.76 -9.47
CA ALA A 134 21.89 -9.82 -8.83
C ALA A 134 22.20 -8.38 -9.24
N LEU A 135 21.22 -7.50 -9.07
CA LEU A 135 21.43 -6.06 -9.10
C LEU A 135 21.31 -5.51 -7.68
N GLN A 136 22.31 -4.73 -7.27
CA GLN A 136 22.26 -3.98 -6.03
C GLN A 136 21.67 -2.60 -6.31
N LEU A 137 20.56 -2.28 -5.66
CA LEU A 137 19.84 -1.03 -5.83
C LEU A 137 19.98 -0.13 -4.61
N GLY A 138 20.03 1.17 -4.85
CA GLY A 138 20.01 2.21 -3.82
C GLY A 138 18.73 3.04 -3.89
N LEU A 139 18.11 3.33 -2.75
CA LEU A 139 16.89 4.14 -2.62
C LEU A 139 17.13 5.39 -1.78
N GLY A 140 16.48 6.49 -2.18
CA GLY A 140 16.35 7.71 -1.40
C GLY A 140 17.64 8.51 -1.29
N TYR A 141 17.64 9.48 -0.36
CA TYR A 141 18.82 10.26 -0.02
C TYR A 141 19.14 10.18 1.46
N LYS A 142 20.43 10.12 1.76
CA LYS A 142 20.93 10.25 3.13
C LYS A 142 22.10 11.20 3.14
N ASN A 143 22.14 12.10 4.12
CA ASN A 143 23.18 13.10 4.24
C ASN A 143 24.57 12.42 4.29
N ILE A 144 25.54 12.97 3.55
CA ILE A 144 26.91 12.44 3.43
C ILE A 144 27.55 12.29 4.81
N LYS A 145 27.30 13.21 5.75
CA LYS A 145 27.83 13.15 7.12
C LYS A 145 27.36 11.92 7.91
N GLN A 146 26.22 11.34 7.54
CA GLN A 146 25.64 10.16 8.19
C GLN A 146 25.94 8.86 7.42
N GLN A 147 26.68 8.94 6.31
CA GLN A 147 27.06 7.77 5.53
C GLN A 147 28.39 7.18 5.97
N SER A 148 28.55 5.88 5.71
CA SER A 148 29.82 5.21 5.89
C SER A 148 30.77 5.57 4.75
N LYS A 149 32.06 5.76 5.07
CA LYS A 149 33.13 6.05 4.09
C LYS A 149 33.16 5.09 2.88
N PRO A 150 33.04 3.75 3.02
CA PRO A 150 33.05 2.86 1.85
C PRO A 150 31.85 3.09 0.91
N ASN A 151 30.67 3.38 1.45
CA ASN A 151 29.50 3.70 0.63
C ASN A 151 29.69 5.01 -0.14
N ILE A 152 30.32 6.01 0.49
CA ILE A 152 30.61 7.30 -0.16
C ILE A 152 31.52 7.08 -1.38
N GLY A 153 32.63 6.34 -1.22
CA GLY A 153 33.53 6.03 -2.34
C GLY A 153 32.82 5.32 -3.49
N ARG A 154 31.91 4.40 -3.18
CA ARG A 154 31.07 3.73 -4.18
C ARG A 154 30.14 4.69 -4.91
N PHE A 155 29.46 5.60 -4.20
CA PHE A 155 28.56 6.57 -4.82
C PHE A 155 29.31 7.57 -5.70
N ILE A 156 30.52 8.00 -5.29
CA ILE A 156 31.41 8.87 -6.06
C ILE A 156 31.84 8.20 -7.36
N LYS A 157 32.27 6.93 -7.31
CA LYS A 157 32.67 6.16 -8.50
C LYS A 157 31.56 6.10 -9.56
N LEU A 158 30.31 6.04 -9.10
CA LEU A 158 29.12 5.98 -9.96
C LEU A 158 28.61 7.36 -10.40
N GLY A 159 29.10 8.45 -9.81
CA GLY A 159 28.55 9.79 -10.01
C GLY A 159 27.12 9.96 -9.48
N THR A 160 26.72 9.18 -8.47
CA THR A 160 25.36 9.22 -7.90
C THR A 160 25.34 9.92 -6.55
N GLY A 161 24.20 10.52 -6.20
CA GLY A 161 23.98 11.04 -4.85
C GLY A 161 23.92 9.92 -3.81
N SER A 162 24.32 10.24 -2.57
CA SER A 162 24.28 9.30 -1.43
C SER A 162 22.88 8.72 -1.21
N LYS A 163 22.78 7.38 -1.09
CA LYS A 163 21.53 6.64 -0.93
C LYS A 163 21.28 6.24 0.52
N ASN A 164 20.00 6.19 0.92
CA ASN A 164 19.63 5.85 2.29
C ASN A 164 19.60 4.34 2.53
N HIS A 165 18.94 3.60 1.63
CA HIS A 165 18.84 2.15 1.74
C HIS A 165 19.45 1.48 0.52
N ILE A 166 20.09 0.33 0.75
CA ILE A 166 20.70 -0.49 -0.29
C ILE A 166 20.13 -1.90 -0.15
N ALA A 167 19.73 -2.50 -1.26
CA ALA A 167 19.23 -3.86 -1.27
C ALA A 167 19.45 -4.53 -2.63
N GLU A 168 19.63 -5.84 -2.60
CA GLU A 168 19.87 -6.64 -3.80
C GLU A 168 18.60 -7.34 -4.29
N PHE A 169 18.52 -7.52 -5.60
CA PHE A 169 17.51 -8.31 -6.30
C PHE A 169 18.19 -9.33 -7.19
N LYS A 170 17.87 -10.62 -7.00
CA LYS A 170 18.34 -11.67 -7.90
C LYS A 170 17.73 -11.46 -9.29
N CYS A 171 18.57 -11.40 -10.30
CA CYS A 171 18.20 -11.16 -11.68
C CYS A 171 18.86 -12.22 -12.57
N SER A 172 18.29 -12.47 -13.74
CA SER A 172 18.93 -13.26 -14.80
C SER A 172 20.01 -12.43 -15.50
N SER A 173 21.03 -13.09 -16.03
CA SER A 173 22.06 -12.56 -16.94
C SER A 173 21.48 -11.60 -17.98
N ASP A 174 20.39 -12.01 -18.63
CA ASP A 174 19.75 -11.31 -19.77
C ASP A 174 19.04 -10.01 -19.34
N CYS A 175 18.86 -9.83 -18.03
CA CYS A 175 18.16 -8.70 -17.43
C CYS A 175 19.05 -7.85 -16.52
N LEU A 176 20.37 -7.94 -16.67
CA LEU A 176 21.30 -7.07 -15.97
C LEU A 176 21.27 -5.66 -16.58
N LEU A 177 21.09 -4.66 -15.72
CA LEU A 177 21.04 -3.25 -16.11
C LEU A 177 22.40 -2.58 -15.87
N PRO A 178 22.72 -1.52 -16.63
CA PRO A 178 23.94 -0.75 -16.42
C PRO A 178 23.92 -0.05 -15.05
N GLU A 179 25.11 0.12 -14.47
CA GLU A 179 25.29 0.86 -13.23
C GLU A 179 24.97 2.35 -13.45
N GLY A 180 24.32 3.00 -12.48
CA GLY A 180 23.83 4.37 -12.63
C GLY A 180 22.45 4.52 -13.28
N HIS A 181 21.84 3.44 -13.77
CA HIS A 181 20.48 3.47 -14.30
C HIS A 181 19.44 3.76 -13.19
N TYR A 182 18.54 4.71 -13.46
CA TYR A 182 17.44 5.06 -12.56
C TYR A 182 16.16 4.31 -12.93
N PHE A 183 15.48 3.76 -11.92
CA PHE A 183 14.19 3.11 -12.10
C PHE A 183 13.04 4.11 -12.04
N SER A 184 12.13 4.00 -13.00
CA SER A 184 10.80 4.60 -12.96
C SER A 184 9.76 3.57 -12.55
N VAL A 185 8.60 4.03 -12.07
CA VAL A 185 7.44 3.17 -11.77
C VAL A 185 6.91 2.46 -13.03
N ARG A 186 7.16 3.00 -14.23
CA ARG A 186 6.83 2.35 -15.53
C ARG A 186 7.46 0.96 -15.68
N HIS A 187 8.42 0.60 -14.83
CA HIS A 187 8.90 -0.79 -14.72
C HIS A 187 7.77 -1.80 -14.49
N PHE A 188 6.71 -1.42 -13.79
CA PHE A 188 5.53 -2.26 -13.57
C PHE A 188 4.38 -1.86 -14.47
N THR A 189 3.59 -2.85 -14.89
CA THR A 189 2.38 -2.64 -15.67
C THR A 189 1.15 -2.72 -14.76
N PRO A 190 0.18 -1.80 -14.82
CA PRO A 190 -1.08 -1.94 -14.09
C PRO A 190 -1.79 -3.26 -14.42
N GLY A 191 -2.42 -3.87 -13.43
CA GLY A 191 -2.96 -5.24 -13.50
C GLY A 191 -1.97 -6.34 -13.14
N GLN A 192 -0.66 -6.05 -13.12
CA GLN A 192 0.38 -7.02 -12.79
C GLN A 192 0.34 -7.44 -11.31
N TRP A 193 0.49 -8.73 -11.03
CA TRP A 193 0.74 -9.27 -9.70
C TRP A 193 2.22 -9.18 -9.33
N VAL A 194 2.47 -8.63 -8.13
CA VAL A 194 3.78 -8.38 -7.57
C VAL A 194 3.87 -8.91 -6.14
N PHE A 195 5.07 -9.29 -5.73
CA PHE A 195 5.40 -9.58 -4.35
C PHE A 195 6.08 -8.37 -3.71
N VAL A 196 5.51 -7.92 -2.60
CA VAL A 196 6.06 -6.84 -1.80
C VAL A 196 6.63 -7.44 -0.54
N SER A 197 7.94 -7.31 -0.36
CA SER A 197 8.61 -7.72 0.87
C SER A 197 9.01 -6.52 1.72
N GLY A 198 8.90 -6.68 3.02
CA GLY A 198 9.24 -5.63 3.96
C GLY A 198 9.28 -6.17 5.38
N TRP A 199 9.74 -5.32 6.29
CA TRP A 199 9.70 -5.62 7.72
C TRP A 199 8.32 -5.29 8.26
N SER A 200 7.74 -6.21 9.03
CA SER A 200 6.49 -5.93 9.73
C SER A 200 6.69 -4.90 10.86
N LYS A 201 5.60 -4.26 11.29
CA LYS A 201 5.62 -3.30 12.40
C LYS A 201 6.09 -3.99 13.68
N ALA A 202 7.05 -3.38 14.36
CA ALA A 202 7.49 -3.80 15.69
C ALA A 202 6.37 -3.55 16.71
N LYS A 203 6.01 -4.57 17.49
CA LYS A 203 4.98 -4.49 18.54
C LYS A 203 5.54 -4.65 19.95
N GLY A 204 6.84 -4.88 20.10
CA GLY A 204 7.51 -5.13 21.37
C GLY A 204 7.24 -6.53 21.91
N PHE A 205 7.51 -6.74 23.20
CA PHE A 205 7.17 -7.99 23.89
C PHE A 205 5.65 -8.16 23.99
N LYS A 206 5.17 -9.36 23.67
CA LYS A 206 3.75 -9.75 23.81
C LYS A 206 3.64 -11.12 24.49
N GLY A 207 2.64 -11.25 25.34
CA GLY A 207 2.23 -12.53 25.92
C GLY A 207 1.69 -13.50 24.86
N ALA A 208 1.52 -14.76 25.26
CA ALA A 208 1.16 -15.86 24.33
C ALA A 208 -0.18 -15.62 23.62
N MET A 209 -1.17 -15.04 24.31
CA MET A 209 -2.48 -14.71 23.71
C MET A 209 -2.34 -13.77 22.51
N ARG A 210 -1.66 -12.62 22.65
CA ARG A 210 -1.55 -11.65 21.56
C ARG A 210 -0.58 -12.09 20.45
N ARG A 211 0.44 -12.89 20.79
CA ARG A 211 1.45 -13.37 19.85
C ARG A 211 0.97 -14.55 18.99
N TRP A 212 0.26 -15.50 19.61
CA TRP A 212 -0.12 -16.77 18.99
C TRP A 212 -1.63 -17.02 18.94
N SER A 213 -2.44 -16.05 19.37
CA SER A 213 -3.90 -16.15 19.44
C SER A 213 -4.38 -17.30 20.35
N PHE A 214 -3.71 -17.51 21.49
CA PHE A 214 -4.17 -18.46 22.52
C PHE A 214 -5.47 -17.98 23.16
N GLY A 215 -6.35 -18.93 23.53
CA GLY A 215 -7.66 -18.64 24.12
C GLY A 215 -7.62 -18.05 25.54
N GLY A 216 -6.53 -18.29 26.29
CA GLY A 216 -6.43 -17.89 27.70
C GLY A 216 -7.23 -18.81 28.62
N GLN A 217 -7.53 -18.34 29.83
CA GLN A 217 -8.38 -19.03 30.81
C GLN A 217 -9.69 -18.27 31.02
N ASN A 218 -10.63 -18.88 31.74
CA ASN A 218 -11.89 -18.23 32.10
C ASN A 218 -11.66 -16.91 32.85
N GLN A 219 -12.55 -15.93 32.63
CA GLN A 219 -12.48 -14.65 33.34
C GLN A 219 -13.08 -14.73 34.74
N SER A 220 -14.05 -15.62 34.97
CA SER A 220 -14.75 -15.83 36.23
C SER A 220 -14.63 -17.29 36.72
N HIS A 221 -15.46 -17.70 37.69
CA HIS A 221 -15.54 -19.06 38.23
C HIS A 221 -14.26 -19.54 38.92
N GLY A 222 -13.68 -18.71 39.79
CA GLY A 222 -12.54 -19.09 40.65
C GLY A 222 -11.17 -19.06 39.98
N THR A 223 -11.08 -18.61 38.72
CA THR A 223 -9.78 -18.41 38.06
C THR A 223 -9.03 -17.26 38.72
N GLU A 224 -7.81 -17.52 39.18
CA GLU A 224 -6.97 -16.48 39.78
C GLU A 224 -6.66 -15.35 38.78
N CYS A 225 -6.55 -14.12 39.29
CA CYS A 225 -6.30 -12.94 38.46
C CYS A 225 -5.03 -13.03 37.62
N LYS A 226 -4.03 -13.77 38.08
CA LYS A 226 -2.74 -13.98 37.41
C LYS A 226 -2.83 -15.00 36.26
N ALA A 227 -3.86 -15.83 36.24
CA ALA A 227 -3.99 -16.96 35.30
C ALA A 227 -4.80 -16.63 34.04
N HIS A 228 -5.59 -15.56 34.02
CA HIS A 228 -6.48 -15.23 32.88
C HIS A 228 -5.74 -15.19 31.53
N SER A 229 -4.53 -14.63 31.52
CA SER A 229 -3.69 -14.49 30.32
C SER A 229 -2.47 -15.44 30.28
N ALA A 230 -2.45 -16.45 31.16
CA ALA A 230 -1.37 -17.41 31.20
C ALA A 230 -1.40 -18.34 29.96
N PRO A 231 -0.23 -18.80 29.48
CA PRO A 231 -0.15 -19.71 28.33
C PRO A 231 -0.67 -21.13 28.61
N GLY A 232 -0.87 -21.50 29.87
CA GLY A 232 -1.24 -22.86 30.27
C GLY A 232 -0.04 -23.82 30.32
N SER A 233 -0.28 -25.11 30.11
CA SER A 233 0.75 -26.15 30.09
C SER A 233 1.65 -26.03 28.85
N ILE A 234 2.96 -26.26 29.03
CA ILE A 234 3.98 -26.07 27.99
C ILE A 234 4.62 -27.38 27.49
N SER A 235 4.57 -28.45 28.28
CA SER A 235 5.08 -29.77 27.91
C SER A 235 4.47 -30.88 28.78
N GLN A 236 4.77 -32.12 28.43
CA GLN A 236 4.40 -33.33 29.15
C GLN A 236 5.43 -33.65 30.25
N GLY A 237 4.96 -34.11 31.41
CA GLY A 237 5.80 -34.50 32.54
C GLY A 237 6.58 -35.81 32.28
N LYS A 238 5.96 -36.96 32.60
CA LYS A 238 6.63 -38.28 32.73
C LYS A 238 7.33 -38.83 31.47
N SER A 239 6.94 -38.40 30.28
CA SER A 239 7.42 -38.98 29.01
C SER A 239 8.60 -38.22 28.43
N VAL A 240 8.50 -36.90 28.37
CA VAL A 240 9.39 -36.06 27.57
C VAL A 240 10.35 -35.24 28.43
N HIS A 241 9.94 -34.78 29.62
CA HIS A 241 10.74 -33.98 30.59
C HIS A 241 11.47 -32.74 30.03
N ILE A 242 11.25 -32.39 28.76
CA ILE A 242 11.82 -31.23 28.09
C ILE A 242 10.72 -30.43 27.41
N VAL A 243 10.96 -29.14 27.19
CA VAL A 243 10.12 -28.32 26.33
C VAL A 243 10.66 -28.43 24.91
N TRP A 244 9.82 -28.81 23.95
CA TRP A 244 10.23 -28.94 22.56
C TRP A 244 10.74 -27.60 22.01
N ARG A 245 11.71 -27.67 21.08
CA ARG A 245 12.20 -26.47 20.38
C ARG A 245 11.06 -25.81 19.59
N ASN A 246 11.09 -24.49 19.48
CA ASN A 246 10.03 -23.68 18.85
C ASN A 246 8.65 -23.76 19.54
N THR A 247 8.59 -24.16 20.82
CA THR A 247 7.36 -24.10 21.60
C THR A 247 6.85 -22.65 21.68
N LYS A 248 5.55 -22.46 21.46
CA LYS A 248 4.90 -21.15 21.39
C LYS A 248 4.83 -20.51 22.79
N MET A 249 5.64 -19.48 23.01
CA MET A 249 5.68 -18.73 24.27
C MET A 249 5.59 -17.21 24.02
N GLY A 250 5.47 -16.44 25.11
CA GLY A 250 5.60 -14.98 25.07
C GLY A 250 6.97 -14.55 24.51
N GLY A 251 7.03 -13.37 23.92
CA GLY A 251 8.27 -12.87 23.32
C GLY A 251 8.08 -11.63 22.46
N HIS A 252 9.17 -11.17 21.87
CA HIS A 252 9.16 -10.03 20.96
C HIS A 252 8.39 -10.36 19.67
N VAL A 253 7.53 -9.43 19.23
CA VAL A 253 6.70 -9.57 18.02
C VAL A 253 7.05 -8.47 17.03
N GLY A 254 7.49 -8.88 15.84
CA GLY A 254 8.05 -7.98 14.84
C GLY A 254 9.38 -7.35 15.30
N PRO A 255 10.09 -6.59 14.46
CA PRO A 255 9.92 -6.55 13.02
C PRO A 255 10.37 -7.89 12.40
N ASP A 256 9.42 -8.62 11.82
CA ASP A 256 9.67 -9.88 11.12
C ASP A 256 9.57 -9.64 9.61
N PRO A 257 10.41 -10.28 8.78
CA PRO A 257 10.30 -10.18 7.33
C PRO A 257 8.99 -10.81 6.87
N ARG A 258 8.21 -10.06 6.10
CA ARG A 258 6.94 -10.51 5.53
C ARG A 258 6.93 -10.24 4.03
N VAL A 259 6.22 -11.09 3.31
CA VAL A 259 5.97 -10.95 1.87
C VAL A 259 4.46 -10.98 1.66
N THR A 260 3.94 -9.99 0.97
CA THR A 260 2.52 -9.91 0.58
C THR A 260 2.42 -9.98 -0.93
N ASN A 261 1.41 -10.70 -1.41
CA ASN A 261 1.06 -10.72 -2.83
C ASN A 261 0.04 -9.61 -3.10
N CYS A 262 0.38 -8.68 -3.98
CA CYS A 262 -0.42 -7.50 -4.28
C CYS A 262 -0.58 -7.36 -5.80
N ARG A 263 -1.66 -6.73 -6.25
CA ARG A 263 -1.88 -6.37 -7.65
C ARG A 263 -1.62 -4.88 -7.83
N VAL A 264 -0.91 -4.49 -8.90
CA VAL A 264 -0.67 -3.09 -9.24
C VAL A 264 -1.96 -2.50 -9.77
N PHE A 265 -2.52 -1.53 -9.06
CA PHE A 265 -3.78 -0.89 -9.42
C PHE A 265 -3.60 0.27 -10.38
N ARG A 266 -2.64 1.15 -10.06
CA ARG A 266 -2.37 2.39 -10.77
C ARG A 266 -0.89 2.72 -10.63
N ILE A 267 -0.35 3.40 -11.63
CA ILE A 267 0.98 3.99 -11.60
C ILE A 267 0.89 5.46 -11.96
N GLU A 268 1.75 6.28 -11.35
CA GLU A 268 1.86 7.70 -11.62
C GLU A 268 3.35 8.08 -11.75
N THR A 269 3.76 8.50 -12.94
CA THR A 269 5.18 8.64 -13.28
C THR A 269 5.78 9.96 -12.82
N HIS A 270 5.02 11.06 -12.93
CA HIS A 270 5.48 12.40 -12.54
C HIS A 270 5.98 12.46 -11.09
N ARG A 271 5.30 11.78 -10.16
CA ARG A 271 5.69 11.68 -8.74
C ARG A 271 6.39 10.37 -8.38
N ASN A 272 6.57 9.48 -9.36
CA ASN A 272 7.06 8.11 -9.18
C ASN A 272 6.32 7.35 -8.06
N LEU A 273 4.98 7.31 -8.15
CA LEU A 273 4.10 6.59 -7.22
C LEU A 273 3.56 5.30 -7.84
N ILE A 274 3.56 4.24 -7.06
CA ILE A 274 2.89 2.97 -7.37
C ILE A 274 1.76 2.72 -6.37
N PHE A 275 0.60 2.36 -6.89
CA PHE A 275 -0.61 2.08 -6.14
C PHE A 275 -0.84 0.57 -6.14
N LEU A 276 -0.78 -0.05 -4.97
CA LEU A 276 -0.87 -1.51 -4.81
C LEU A 276 -2.15 -1.89 -4.08
N LYS A 277 -2.95 -2.80 -4.64
CA LYS A 277 -4.17 -3.31 -3.99
C LYS A 277 -3.81 -4.05 -2.69
N GLY A 278 -4.49 -3.68 -1.60
CA GLY A 278 -4.38 -4.30 -0.29
C GLY A 278 -3.34 -3.67 0.64
N ALA A 279 -3.07 -4.36 1.75
CA ALA A 279 -2.16 -3.92 2.78
C ALA A 279 -0.75 -4.50 2.58
N ILE A 280 0.26 -3.67 2.84
CA ILE A 280 1.68 -4.01 2.70
C ILE A 280 2.33 -4.03 4.09
N PRO A 281 3.33 -4.89 4.35
CA PRO A 281 4.09 -4.88 5.60
C PRO A 281 4.77 -3.53 5.88
N GLY A 282 5.03 -3.27 7.16
CA GLY A 282 5.78 -2.10 7.61
C GLY A 282 4.92 -0.89 7.95
N GLU A 283 5.57 0.07 8.58
CA GLU A 283 4.97 1.36 8.94
C GLU A 283 5.03 2.34 7.76
N ILE A 284 4.34 3.47 7.90
CA ILE A 284 4.49 4.59 6.98
C ILE A 284 5.96 5.08 7.07
N GLY A 285 6.57 5.33 5.91
CA GLY A 285 7.98 5.67 5.76
C GLY A 285 8.94 4.48 5.68
N SER A 286 8.46 3.25 5.92
CA SER A 286 9.32 2.07 5.81
C SER A 286 9.65 1.72 4.36
N VAL A 287 10.83 1.12 4.15
CA VAL A 287 11.24 0.63 2.83
C VAL A 287 10.64 -0.73 2.56
N VAL A 288 10.11 -0.87 1.35
CA VAL A 288 9.60 -2.11 0.81
C VAL A 288 10.33 -2.46 -0.48
N LYS A 289 10.51 -3.76 -0.71
CA LYS A 289 11.03 -4.30 -1.97
C LYS A 289 9.87 -4.82 -2.78
N ILE A 290 9.66 -4.27 -3.96
CA ILE A 290 8.61 -4.68 -4.88
C ILE A 290 9.29 -5.48 -6.00
N ARG A 291 8.82 -6.68 -6.27
CA ARG A 291 9.32 -7.51 -7.37
C ARG A 291 8.18 -8.26 -8.02
N ASP A 292 8.41 -8.79 -9.21
CA ASP A 292 7.41 -9.62 -9.87
C ASP A 292 7.04 -10.84 -9.02
N ALA A 293 5.77 -11.24 -9.11
CA ALA A 293 5.27 -12.43 -8.45
C ALA A 293 5.95 -13.70 -9.01
N LEU A 294 6.08 -14.73 -8.16
CA LEU A 294 6.63 -16.03 -8.55
C LEU A 294 5.58 -17.14 -8.38
N GLY A 295 5.79 -18.29 -9.03
CA GLY A 295 4.95 -19.47 -8.88
C GLY A 295 3.53 -19.29 -9.42
N ILE A 296 2.53 -19.69 -8.64
CA ILE A 296 1.11 -19.63 -9.03
C ILE A 296 0.67 -18.19 -9.34
N SER A 297 1.14 -17.22 -8.55
CA SER A 297 0.80 -15.81 -8.75
C SER A 297 1.40 -15.24 -10.04
N ALA A 298 2.55 -15.75 -10.50
CA ALA A 298 3.14 -15.33 -11.77
C ALA A 298 2.27 -15.74 -12.97
N ARG A 299 1.59 -16.89 -12.88
CA ARG A 299 0.68 -17.37 -13.93
C ARG A 299 -0.50 -16.43 -14.16
N LYS A 300 -0.89 -15.65 -13.14
CA LYS A 300 -1.94 -14.63 -13.25
C LYS A 300 -1.53 -13.43 -14.10
N ASN A 301 -0.23 -13.28 -14.39
CA ASN A 301 0.28 -12.23 -15.25
C ASN A 301 0.33 -12.64 -16.73
N LYS A 302 -0.13 -13.85 -17.08
CA LYS A 302 -0.21 -14.28 -18.47
C LYS A 302 -1.14 -13.36 -19.25
N GLY A 303 -0.71 -12.94 -20.45
CA GLY A 303 -1.46 -12.02 -21.31
C GLY A 303 -1.22 -10.53 -21.03
N LEU A 304 -0.53 -10.17 -19.93
CA LEU A 304 -0.11 -8.79 -19.69
C LEU A 304 1.23 -8.52 -20.38
N HIS A 305 1.35 -7.37 -21.03
CA HIS A 305 2.62 -6.89 -21.56
C HIS A 305 3.51 -6.38 -20.41
N ILE A 306 4.54 -7.15 -20.09
CA ILE A 306 5.54 -6.83 -19.06
C ILE A 306 6.85 -6.47 -19.77
N HIS A 307 7.49 -5.39 -19.32
CA HIS A 307 8.74 -4.91 -19.93
C HIS A 307 9.96 -5.70 -19.46
N TYR A 308 10.83 -6.12 -20.39
CA TYR A 308 12.10 -6.79 -20.09
C TYR A 308 13.25 -6.09 -20.83
N PRO A 309 14.37 -5.75 -20.17
CA PRO A 309 14.63 -5.88 -18.72
C PRO A 309 13.87 -4.85 -17.85
N THR A 310 13.60 -3.67 -18.40
CA THR A 310 12.83 -2.57 -17.80
C THR A 310 12.03 -1.86 -18.90
N PHE A 311 11.21 -0.85 -18.54
CA PHE A 311 10.50 -0.03 -19.53
C PHE A 311 11.46 0.79 -20.38
N LEU A 312 11.35 0.68 -21.70
CA LEU A 312 12.07 1.49 -22.68
C LEU A 312 11.07 2.35 -23.44
N PRO A 313 11.14 3.68 -23.34
CA PRO A 313 10.27 4.57 -24.08
C PRO A 313 10.64 4.62 -25.56
N ILE A 314 9.62 4.76 -26.40
CA ILE A 314 9.77 5.09 -27.82
C ILE A 314 9.97 6.62 -27.90
N PRO A 315 10.99 7.12 -28.62
CA PRO A 315 11.22 8.55 -28.73
C PRO A 315 10.03 9.26 -29.38
N ASN A 316 9.71 10.46 -28.90
CA ASN A 316 8.62 11.30 -29.40
C ASN A 316 7.21 10.70 -29.30
N HIS A 317 7.02 9.57 -28.61
CA HIS A 317 5.71 8.98 -28.35
C HIS A 317 5.11 9.54 -27.05
N PRO A 318 3.87 10.08 -27.06
CA PRO A 318 3.22 10.58 -25.86
C PRO A 318 2.73 9.41 -24.99
N TYR A 319 3.18 9.36 -23.73
CA TYR A 319 2.72 8.38 -22.76
C TYR A 319 1.86 9.03 -21.68
N PRO A 320 0.72 8.42 -21.29
CA PRO A 320 -0.04 8.92 -20.14
C PRO A 320 0.78 8.82 -18.86
N VAL A 321 0.76 9.87 -18.04
CA VAL A 321 1.49 9.95 -16.76
C VAL A 321 0.84 9.07 -15.70
N THR A 322 -0.48 9.07 -15.67
CA THR A 322 -1.28 8.19 -14.84
C THR A 322 -1.78 7.03 -15.70
N ILE A 323 -1.49 5.80 -15.28
CA ILE A 323 -2.07 4.60 -15.91
C ILE A 323 -2.76 3.78 -14.83
N GLN A 324 -4.04 3.54 -15.01
CA GLN A 324 -4.85 2.66 -14.16
C GLN A 324 -4.98 1.30 -14.83
N GLU A 325 -5.19 0.25 -14.04
CA GLU A 325 -5.49 -1.06 -14.59
C GLU A 325 -6.81 -1.04 -15.39
N PRO A 326 -6.92 -1.88 -16.43
CA PRO A 326 -8.14 -1.94 -17.22
C PRO A 326 -9.31 -2.37 -16.34
N VAL A 327 -10.47 -1.78 -16.63
CA VAL A 327 -11.74 -2.11 -15.98
C VAL A 327 -12.06 -3.59 -16.23
N ASN A 328 -12.65 -4.25 -15.24
CA ASN A 328 -13.12 -5.62 -15.43
C ASN A 328 -14.26 -5.63 -16.47
N GLU A 329 -14.22 -6.57 -17.41
CA GLU A 329 -15.25 -6.71 -18.45
C GLU A 329 -16.63 -7.06 -17.88
N ARG A 330 -16.66 -7.80 -16.77
CA ARG A 330 -17.90 -8.20 -16.09
C ARG A 330 -18.18 -7.28 -14.91
N ASP A 331 -19.42 -6.81 -14.82
CA ASP A 331 -19.91 -6.06 -13.68
C ASP A 331 -19.87 -6.94 -12.41
N PRO A 332 -19.11 -6.55 -11.37
CA PRO A 332 -19.04 -7.30 -10.12
C PRO A 332 -20.34 -7.26 -9.30
N PHE A 333 -21.26 -6.33 -9.59
CA PHE A 333 -22.55 -6.21 -8.93
C PHE A 333 -23.67 -6.94 -9.67
N LEU A 334 -23.40 -7.38 -10.90
CA LEU A 334 -24.27 -8.33 -11.57
C LEU A 334 -24.09 -9.67 -10.85
N PHE A 335 -25.06 -10.02 -10.02
CA PHE A 335 -25.24 -11.38 -9.56
C PHE A 335 -25.96 -12.11 -10.70
N PRO A 336 -25.25 -12.85 -11.58
CA PRO A 336 -25.97 -13.84 -12.35
C PRO A 336 -26.68 -14.73 -11.32
N GLU A 337 -27.93 -15.08 -11.59
CA GLU A 337 -28.55 -16.24 -10.97
C GLU A 337 -27.77 -17.46 -11.48
N ASP A 338 -26.52 -17.62 -11.05
CA ASP A 338 -25.73 -18.82 -11.31
C ASP A 338 -26.45 -19.92 -10.52
N PRO A 339 -27.12 -20.88 -11.19
CA PRO A 339 -27.75 -21.96 -10.47
C PRO A 339 -26.66 -22.66 -9.64
N MET A 340 -26.91 -22.77 -8.33
CA MET A 340 -25.99 -23.38 -7.37
C MET A 340 -25.57 -24.81 -7.76
N TYR A 341 -26.36 -25.41 -8.67
CA TYR A 341 -26.11 -26.68 -9.32
C TYR A 341 -26.57 -26.62 -10.77
N ASP A 342 -25.74 -26.11 -11.68
CA ASP A 342 -25.69 -26.75 -13.00
C ASP A 342 -24.62 -27.84 -12.89
N PHE A 343 -25.08 -29.09 -12.80
CA PHE A 343 -24.26 -30.27 -12.98
C PHE A 343 -23.45 -30.01 -14.25
N LYS A 344 -22.12 -30.02 -14.18
CA LYS A 344 -21.28 -30.01 -15.39
C LYS A 344 -21.55 -31.31 -16.15
N SER A 345 -22.64 -31.34 -16.91
CA SER A 345 -22.80 -32.27 -18.02
C SER A 345 -21.90 -31.76 -19.14
N ASN A 346 -21.01 -32.65 -19.59
CA ASN A 346 -20.07 -32.56 -20.71
C ASN A 346 -18.62 -32.31 -20.24
N LYS A 347 -17.82 -33.38 -20.17
CA LYS A 347 -17.11 -34.09 -21.27
C LYS A 347 -15.87 -33.32 -21.72
#